data_AF-A0A0M3JKU6-F1
#
_entry.id   AF-A0A0M3JKU6-F1
#
_cell.length_a   1.000
_cell.length_b   1.000
_cell.length_c   1.000
_cell.angle_alpha   90.00
_cell.angle_beta   90.00
_cell.angle_gamma   90.00
#
_symmetry.space_group_name_H-M   'P 1'
#
loop_
_entity.id
_entity.type
_entity.pdbx_description
1 polymer ?
#
loop_
_entity_poly.entity_id
_entity_poly.type
_entity_poly.pdbx_seq_one_letter_code
_entity_poly.pdbx_strand_id
1 'polypeptide(L)' 'MEMIRDLHEAFREMVTHNDWMDEQTRKIAIEKSRAMQSLIGYPDFVLSDEKLDDFYKLVS' A
#
# COMPACT_ATOMS: atom_id res chain seq x y z
N MET A 1 8.60 4.19 -9.96
CA MET A 1 8.02 3.23 -8.98
C MET A 1 8.07 1.81 -9.54
N GLU A 2 9.24 1.36 -10.01
CA GLU A 2 9.39 0.04 -10.64
C GLU A 2 9.50 -1.07 -9.59
N MET A 3 10.44 -0.93 -8.65
CA MET A 3 10.64 -1.91 -7.57
C MET A 3 9.39 -2.26 -6.76
N ILE A 4 8.54 -1.28 -6.45
CA ILE A 4 7.29 -1.55 -5.70
C ILE A 4 6.29 -2.31 -6.55
N ARG A 5 6.17 -1.95 -7.83
CA ARG A 5 5.29 -2.66 -8.75
C ARG A 5 5.72 -4.12 -8.88
N ASP A 6 7.02 -4.34 -9.04
CA ASP A 6 7.60 -5.68 -9.17
C ASP A 6 7.39 -6.50 -7.89
N LEU A 7 7.53 -5.89 -6.71
CA LEU A 7 7.21 -6.54 -5.43
C LEU A 7 5.73 -6.93 -5.33
N HIS A 8 4.83 -6.03 -5.71
CA HIS A 8 3.39 -6.33 -5.71
C HIS A 8 3.04 -7.43 -6.72
N GLU A 9 3.74 -7.51 -7.86
CA GLU A 9 3.56 -8.56 -8.86
C GLU A 9 4.05 -9.91 -8.34
N ALA A 10 5.27 -9.98 -7.81
CA ALA A 10 5.83 -11.18 -7.21
C ALA A 10 4.93 -11.73 -6.07
N PHE A 11 4.37 -10.84 -5.24
CA PHE A 11 3.41 -11.24 -4.21
C PHE A 11 2.16 -11.89 -4.82
N ARG A 12 1.57 -11.29 -5.86
CA ARG A 12 0.39 -11.84 -6.53
C ARG A 12 0.68 -13.18 -7.19
N GLU A 13 1.84 -13.35 -7.80
CA GLU A 13 2.26 -14.63 -8.37
C GLU A 13 2.37 -15.72 -7.31
N MET A 14 3.00 -15.43 -6.17
CA MET A 14 3.09 -16.35 -5.03
C MET A 14 1.71 -16.72 -4.47
N VAL A 15 0.78 -15.76 -4.37
CA VAL A 15 -0.60 -16.03 -3.92
C VAL A 15 -1.36 -16.87 -4.95
N THR A 16 -1.13 -16.64 -6.24
CA THR A 16 -1.85 -17.34 -7.31
C THR A 16 -1.46 -18.81 -7.40
N HIS A 17 -0.19 -19.13 -7.18
CA HIS A 17 0.36 -20.47 -7.41
C HIS A 17 0.58 -21.32 -6.15
N ASN A 18 0.10 -20.88 -4.99
CA ASN A 18 0.22 -21.71 -3.79
C ASN A 18 -0.90 -22.75 -3.68
N ASP A 19 -0.56 -23.87 -3.07
CA ASP A 19 -1.45 -25.03 -2.90
C ASP A 19 -2.18 -25.06 -1.56
N TRP A 20 -1.78 -24.21 -0.61
CA TRP A 20 -2.32 -24.24 0.76
C TRP A 20 -3.54 -23.33 0.95
N MET A 21 -3.76 -22.36 0.05
CA MET A 21 -4.95 -21.51 0.05
C MET A 21 -6.04 -22.11 -0.84
N ASP A 22 -7.29 -22.01 -0.42
CA ASP A 22 -8.42 -22.24 -1.31
C ASP A 22 -8.60 -21.08 -2.30
N GLU A 23 -9.42 -21.30 -3.34
CA GLU A 23 -9.63 -20.31 -4.41
C GLU A 23 -10.29 -19.01 -3.91
N GLN A 24 -11.22 -19.11 -2.95
CA GLN A 24 -11.89 -17.94 -2.41
C GLN A 24 -10.91 -17.05 -1.64
N THR A 25 -10.09 -17.66 -0.79
CA THR A 25 -9.06 -16.96 -0.01
C THR A 25 -8.00 -16.34 -0.92
N ARG A 26 -7.58 -17.02 -2.01
CA ARG A 26 -6.68 -16.43 -3.02
C ARG A 26 -7.26 -15.16 -3.65
N LYS A 27 -8.53 -15.18 -4.06
CA LYS A 27 -9.19 -13.99 -4.66
C LYS A 27 -9.17 -12.80 -3.70
N ILE A 28 -9.53 -13.02 -2.43
CA ILE A 28 -9.53 -11.96 -1.41
C ILE A 28 -8.12 -11.41 -1.19
N ALA A 29 -7.09 -12.26 -1.14
CA ALA A 29 -5.72 -11.82 -0.98
C ALA A 29 -5.20 -10.99 -2.17
N ILE A 30 -5.59 -11.35 -3.40
CA ILE A 30 -5.26 -10.56 -4.61
C ILE A 30 -5.97 -9.20 -4.57
N GLU A 31 -7.25 -9.14 -4.23
CA GLU A 31 -7.99 -7.87 -4.09
C GLU A 31 -7.38 -6.98 -3.01
N LYS A 32 -7.00 -7.56 -1.86
CA LYS A 32 -6.29 -6.83 -0.81
C LYS A 32 -4.96 -6.27 -1.32
N SER A 33 -4.19 -7.04 -2.08
CA SER A 33 -2.93 -6.58 -2.69
C SER A 33 -3.13 -5.42 -3.68
N ARG A 34 -4.22 -5.45 -4.46
CA ARG A 34 -4.59 -4.35 -5.39
C ARG A 34 -4.96 -3.06 -4.66
N ALA A 35 -5.53 -3.17 -3.46
CA ALA A 35 -5.93 -2.03 -2.64
C ALA A 35 -4.80 -1.43 -1.78
N MET A 36 -3.62 -2.05 -1.73
CA MET A 36 -2.50 -1.56 -0.94
C MET A 36 -1.96 -0.23 -1.50
N GLN A 37 -1.90 0.79 -0.64
CA GLN A 37 -1.32 2.09 -0.99
C GLN A 37 0.18 2.11 -0.67
N SER A 38 0.99 2.65 -1.58
CA SER A 38 2.43 2.80 -1.39
C SER A 38 2.75 4.21 -0.88
N LEU A 39 3.13 4.31 0.39
CA LEU A 39 3.61 5.55 1.00
C LEU A 39 5.14 5.56 0.97
N ILE A 40 5.76 6.48 0.21
CA ILE A 40 7.21 6.54 0.03
C ILE A 40 7.74 7.88 0.53
N GLY A 41 8.83 7.83 1.31
CA GLY A 41 9.48 9.02 1.83
C GLY A 41 8.67 9.62 2.97
N TYR A 42 8.12 10.80 2.74
CA TYR A 42 7.31 11.55 3.70
C TYR A 42 6.02 12.02 3.03
N PRO A 43 4.94 12.23 3.80
CA PRO A 43 3.67 12.66 3.25
C PRO A 43 3.75 14.11 2.75
N ASP A 44 3.13 14.41 1.61
CA ASP A 44 3.28 15.72 0.93
C ASP A 44 2.92 16.93 1.79
N PHE A 45 2.07 16.77 2.81
CA PHE A 45 1.67 17.88 3.67
C PHE A 45 2.86 18.50 4.43
N VAL A 46 3.92 17.72 4.70
CA VAL A 46 5.11 18.22 5.42
C VAL A 46 5.96 19.17 4.59
N LEU A 47 5.72 19.27 3.28
CA LEU A 47 6.41 20.20 2.38
C LEU A 47 5.76 21.59 2.33
N SER A 48 4.64 21.78 3.03
CA SER A 48 3.87 23.02 3.01
C SER A 48 3.67 23.50 4.43
N ASP A 49 4.26 24.65 4.77
CA ASP A 49 4.13 25.25 6.11
C ASP A 49 2.67 25.43 6.53
N GLU A 50 1.81 25.91 5.63
CA GLU A 50 0.37 26.06 5.87
C GLU A 50 -0.31 24.71 6.21
N LYS A 51 -0.10 23.67 5.39
CA LYS A 51 -0.69 22.35 5.62
C LYS A 51 -0.12 21.67 6.87
N LEU A 52 1.14 21.92 7.16
CA LEU A 52 1.83 21.42 8.33
C LEU A 52 1.27 22.07 9.60
N ASP A 53 1.15 23.39 9.62
CA ASP A 53 0.54 24.15 10.71
C ASP A 53 -0.90 23.71 10.94
N ASP A 54 -1.71 23.59 9.87
CA ASP A 54 -3.10 23.12 9.96
C ASP A 54 -3.22 21.72 10.57
N PHE A 55 -2.33 20.79 10.23
CA PHE A 55 -2.33 19.44 10.79
C PHE A 55 -2.08 19.46 12.31
N TYR A 56 -1.22 20.36 12.80
CA TYR A 56 -0.86 20.44 14.22
C TYR A 56 -1.72 21.40 15.06
N LYS A 57 -2.59 22.23 14.44
CA LYS A 57 -3.51 23.12 15.16
C LYS A 57 -4.44 22.43 16.16
N LEU A 58 -4.75 21.14 15.96
CA LEU A 58 -5.62 20.36 16.87
C LEU A 58 -4.86 19.72 18.04
N VAL A 59 -3.53 19.80 18.04
CA VAL A 59 -2.63 19.22 19.06
C VAL A 59 -2.10 20.31 20.01
N SER A 60 -2.40 21.58 19.71
CA SER A 60 -2.10 22.78 20.49
C SER A 60 -3.36 23.33 21.15
#